data_AF-A0A935Y9U8-F1
#
_entry.id   AF-A0A935Y9U8-F1
#
_cell.length_a   1.000
_cell.length_b   1.000
_cell.length_c   1.000
_cell.angle_alpha   90.00
_cell.angle_beta   90.00
_cell.angle_gamma   90.00
#
_symmetry.space_group_name_H-M   'P 1'
#
loop_
_entity.id
_entity.type
_entity.pdbx_description
1 polymer ?
#
loop_
_entity_poly.entity_id
_entity_poly.type
_entity_poly.pdbx_seq_one_letter_code
_entity_poly.pdbx_strand_id
1 'polypeptide(L)'
;MIDISSIPFTSVQWFNPWGCNNTNWSGANLHTNEVILSNNDSLLFVTAGQSELFAFDITNPLTVSKVGEFVNLNDTLATHGLDVWNDKIILSFIHTPFHIPPFTPFFADPGGLKLLDFSFSTLSTSISETSLNNGSLKIYPNPNEGQNLFISCNSPLLSIRMMNSIGQLVFVQLKNKPK
;
A
#
# COMPACT_ATOMS: atom_id res chain seq x y z
N MET A 1 3.32 -15.39 -6.79
CA MET A 1 4.70 -15.01 -6.52
C MET A 1 5.57 -16.23 -6.45
N ILE A 2 6.72 -16.16 -7.12
CA ILE A 2 7.73 -17.20 -7.16
C ILE A 2 8.98 -16.64 -6.48
N ASP A 3 9.54 -17.37 -5.53
CA ASP A 3 10.88 -17.09 -4.99
C ASP A 3 11.92 -17.64 -5.96
N ILE A 4 12.63 -16.73 -6.63
CA ILE A 4 13.69 -17.07 -7.58
C ILE A 4 15.06 -17.28 -6.89
N SER A 5 15.15 -17.04 -5.58
CA SER A 5 16.36 -17.29 -4.80
C SER A 5 16.49 -18.75 -4.33
N SER A 6 15.39 -19.51 -4.34
CA SER A 6 15.38 -20.93 -3.99
C SER A 6 15.75 -21.84 -5.19
N ILE A 7 16.26 -23.05 -4.93
CA ILE A 7 16.52 -24.07 -5.96
C ILE A 7 15.86 -25.38 -5.54
N PRO A 8 14.79 -25.86 -6.22
CA PRO A 8 14.09 -25.20 -7.33
C PRO A 8 13.36 -23.92 -6.89
N PHE A 9 12.97 -23.08 -7.85
CA PHE A 9 12.09 -21.94 -7.56
C PHE A 9 10.83 -22.42 -6.84
N THR A 10 10.43 -21.72 -5.78
CA THR A 10 9.29 -22.12 -4.96
C THR A 10 8.13 -21.15 -5.13
N SER A 11 6.91 -21.69 -5.15
CA SER A 11 5.70 -20.87 -5.11
C SER A 11 5.50 -20.38 -3.68
N VAL A 12 5.57 -19.07 -3.48
CA VAL A 12 5.38 -18.44 -2.17
C VAL A 12 3.91 -18.11 -1.94
N GLN A 13 3.24 -17.64 -2.98
CA GLN A 13 1.84 -17.19 -2.89
C GLN A 13 1.16 -17.31 -4.25
N TRP A 14 -0.07 -17.81 -4.27
CA TRP A 14 -0.91 -17.84 -5.46
C TRP A 14 -2.12 -16.94 -5.24
N PHE A 15 -2.34 -15.97 -6.14
CA PHE A 15 -3.51 -15.12 -6.08
C PHE A 15 -4.53 -15.61 -7.11
N ASN A 16 -5.65 -16.16 -6.61
CA ASN A 16 -6.68 -16.80 -7.45
C ASN A 16 -8.09 -16.30 -7.11
N PRO A 17 -8.36 -15.01 -7.33
CA PRO A 17 -9.62 -14.39 -6.94
C PRO A 17 -10.86 -15.02 -7.60
N TRP A 18 -10.68 -15.74 -8.72
CA TRP A 18 -11.79 -16.30 -9.51
C TRP A 18 -11.66 -17.79 -9.82
N GLY A 19 -10.92 -18.53 -8.98
CA GLY A 19 -10.96 -19.99 -9.01
C GLY A 19 -10.41 -20.61 -10.31
N CYS A 20 -9.45 -19.95 -10.96
CA CYS A 20 -8.69 -20.55 -12.04
C CYS A 20 -7.97 -21.82 -11.55
N ASN A 21 -8.01 -22.87 -12.35
CA ASN A 21 -7.42 -24.17 -12.11
C ASN A 21 -6.63 -24.61 -13.35
N ASN A 22 -6.00 -25.77 -13.28
CA ASN A 22 -5.08 -26.26 -14.32
C ASN A 22 -5.77 -26.60 -15.66
N THR A 23 -7.10 -26.65 -15.71
CA THR A 23 -7.86 -27.05 -16.91
C THR A 23 -8.73 -25.93 -17.48
N ASN A 24 -8.93 -24.85 -16.74
CA ASN A 24 -9.73 -23.70 -17.17
C ASN A 24 -8.88 -22.44 -17.41
N TRP A 25 -7.56 -22.53 -17.54
CA TRP A 25 -6.74 -21.33 -17.81
C TRP A 25 -7.15 -20.55 -19.08
N SER A 26 -7.80 -21.19 -20.05
CA SER A 26 -8.32 -20.50 -21.25
C SER A 26 -9.82 -20.16 -21.16
N GLY A 27 -10.47 -20.42 -20.02
CA GLY A 27 -11.93 -20.31 -19.84
C GLY A 27 -12.36 -20.14 -18.38
N ALA A 28 -11.48 -19.64 -17.51
CA ALA A 28 -11.87 -19.21 -16.19
C ALA A 28 -12.58 -17.88 -16.35
N ASN A 29 -13.43 -17.53 -15.40
CA ASN A 29 -14.22 -16.30 -15.52
C ASN A 29 -13.32 -15.07 -15.74
N LEU A 30 -12.10 -15.08 -15.22
CA LEU A 30 -11.17 -13.95 -15.30
C LEU A 30 -9.71 -14.40 -15.38
N HIS A 31 -8.95 -13.71 -16.24
CA HIS A 31 -7.52 -13.89 -16.46
C HIS A 31 -6.80 -12.55 -16.31
N THR A 32 -5.55 -12.60 -15.88
CA THR A 32 -4.70 -11.42 -15.77
C THR A 32 -3.62 -11.52 -16.85
N ASN A 33 -3.37 -10.43 -17.58
CA ASN A 33 -2.51 -10.44 -18.77
C ASN A 33 -1.24 -9.62 -18.54
N GLU A 34 -1.39 -8.42 -18.00
CA GLU A 34 -0.30 -7.51 -17.68
C GLU A 34 -0.28 -7.18 -16.19
N VAL A 35 0.95 -6.96 -15.70
CA VAL A 35 1.25 -6.46 -14.36
C VAL A 35 2.31 -5.37 -14.49
N ILE A 36 2.18 -4.30 -13.71
CA ILE A 36 3.15 -3.20 -13.70
C ILE A 36 3.34 -2.66 -12.30
N LEU A 37 4.57 -2.30 -11.96
CA LEU A 37 4.87 -1.62 -10.71
C LEU A 37 4.58 -0.13 -10.85
N SER A 38 3.95 0.49 -9.86
CA SER A 38 3.85 1.95 -9.82
C SER A 38 5.24 2.57 -9.60
N ASN A 39 5.57 3.65 -10.31
CA ASN A 39 6.81 4.45 -10.24
C ASN A 39 7.75 4.21 -9.02
N ASN A 40 8.53 3.12 -9.04
CA ASN A 40 9.48 2.72 -8.00
C ASN A 40 8.91 2.58 -6.57
N ASP A 41 7.62 2.29 -6.42
CA ASP A 41 6.96 2.08 -5.14
C ASP A 41 6.56 0.61 -4.96
N SER A 42 6.04 0.26 -3.78
CA SER A 42 5.60 -1.09 -3.41
C SER A 42 4.16 -1.40 -3.83
N LEU A 43 3.61 -0.67 -4.81
CA LEU A 43 2.29 -0.94 -5.37
C LEU A 43 2.41 -1.64 -6.73
N LEU A 44 1.83 -2.83 -6.82
CA LEU A 44 1.72 -3.62 -8.05
C LEU A 44 0.31 -3.52 -8.59
N PHE A 45 0.18 -3.04 -9.81
CA PHE A 45 -1.07 -3.03 -10.56
C PHE A 45 -1.15 -4.24 -11.48
N VAL A 46 -2.33 -4.83 -11.58
CA VAL A 46 -2.57 -6.04 -12.35
C VAL A 46 -3.87 -5.88 -13.14
N THR A 47 -3.80 -6.08 -14.45
CA THR A 47 -5.00 -6.19 -15.29
C THR A 47 -5.90 -7.30 -14.80
N ALA A 48 -7.21 -7.10 -14.91
CA ALA A 48 -8.16 -7.97 -14.23
C ALA A 48 -9.14 -8.66 -15.21
N GLY A 49 -8.79 -8.84 -16.49
CA GLY A 49 -9.59 -9.63 -17.45
C GLY A 49 -10.91 -8.95 -17.81
N GLN A 50 -12.06 -9.65 -17.74
CA GLN A 50 -13.42 -9.04 -17.73
C GLN A 50 -13.71 -8.23 -16.45
N SER A 51 -12.66 -7.68 -15.84
CA SER A 51 -12.72 -6.65 -14.82
C SER A 51 -11.51 -5.74 -14.99
N GLU A 52 -11.55 -4.55 -14.42
CA GLU A 52 -10.72 -3.49 -14.97
C GLU A 52 -9.30 -3.50 -14.40
N LEU A 53 -9.15 -3.54 -13.07
CA LEU A 53 -7.86 -3.37 -12.41
C LEU A 53 -7.82 -3.91 -10.97
N PHE A 54 -6.70 -4.50 -10.59
CA PHE A 54 -6.32 -4.74 -9.20
C PHE A 54 -5.07 -3.99 -8.79
N ALA A 55 -4.99 -3.67 -7.50
CA ALA A 55 -3.83 -3.09 -6.86
C ALA A 55 -3.40 -3.94 -5.65
N PHE A 56 -2.11 -4.23 -5.56
CA PHE A 56 -1.51 -5.00 -4.48
C PHE A 56 -0.39 -4.21 -3.81
N ASP A 57 -0.33 -4.28 -2.48
CA ASP A 57 0.84 -3.91 -1.72
C ASP A 57 1.80 -5.10 -1.70
N ILE A 58 3.00 -4.87 -2.24
CA ILE A 58 4.09 -5.83 -2.34
C ILE A 58 5.30 -5.44 -1.48
N THR A 59 5.14 -4.50 -0.53
CA THR A 59 6.23 -4.01 0.35
C THR A 59 6.94 -5.16 1.04
N ASN A 60 6.17 -6.16 1.49
CA ASN A 60 6.71 -7.43 1.93
C ASN A 60 6.43 -8.50 0.88
N PRO A 61 7.45 -9.01 0.17
CA PRO A 61 7.24 -10.03 -0.87
C PRO A 61 6.70 -11.34 -0.28
N LEU A 62 6.93 -11.64 1.00
CA LEU A 62 6.40 -12.86 1.62
C LEU A 62 4.92 -12.75 2.00
N THR A 63 4.34 -11.53 2.00
CA THR A 63 2.96 -11.29 2.42
C THR A 63 2.31 -10.23 1.53
N VAL A 64 2.06 -10.57 0.26
CA VAL A 64 1.37 -9.65 -0.66
C VAL A 64 -0.10 -9.55 -0.30
N SER A 65 -0.62 -8.32 -0.27
CA SER A 65 -2.02 -8.05 0.04
C SER A 65 -2.70 -7.25 -1.07
N LYS A 66 -3.95 -7.57 -1.40
CA LYS A 66 -4.76 -6.74 -2.31
C LYS A 66 -5.23 -5.51 -1.54
N VAL A 67 -4.86 -4.33 -2.00
CA VAL A 67 -5.17 -3.04 -1.36
C VAL A 67 -6.21 -2.23 -2.11
N GLY A 68 -6.53 -2.61 -3.35
CA GLY A 68 -7.59 -1.97 -4.12
C GLY A 68 -8.05 -2.81 -5.30
N GLU A 69 -9.26 -2.51 -5.76
CA GLU A 69 -9.84 -3.06 -6.97
C GLU A 69 -10.76 -2.05 -7.64
N PHE A 70 -10.75 -2.05 -8.97
CA PHE A 70 -11.73 -1.38 -9.81
C PHE A 70 -12.30 -2.43 -10.74
N VAL A 71 -13.52 -2.86 -10.45
CA VAL A 71 -14.12 -4.07 -11.03
C VAL A 71 -15.60 -3.83 -11.26
N ASN A 72 -16.05 -4.04 -12.50
CA ASN A 72 -17.45 -4.16 -12.85
C ASN A 72 -17.69 -5.44 -13.64
N LEU A 73 -18.32 -6.44 -13.01
CA LEU A 73 -18.59 -7.73 -13.64
C LEU A 73 -19.85 -7.75 -14.52
N ASN A 74 -20.61 -6.65 -14.53
CA ASN A 74 -21.87 -6.55 -15.28
C ASN A 74 -21.71 -5.85 -16.63
N ASP A 75 -20.50 -5.39 -16.97
CA ASP A 75 -20.21 -4.88 -18.31
C ASP A 75 -19.44 -5.92 -19.13
N THR A 76 -19.20 -5.55 -20.38
CA THR A 76 -18.52 -6.36 -21.38
C THR A 76 -17.12 -5.80 -21.67
N LEU A 77 -16.59 -4.98 -20.77
CA LEU A 77 -15.24 -4.46 -20.88
C LEU A 77 -14.27 -5.52 -20.41
N ALA A 78 -13.13 -5.57 -21.09
CA ALA A 78 -12.06 -6.42 -20.62
C ALA A 78 -10.68 -5.82 -20.85
N THR A 79 -10.00 -5.58 -19.75
CA THR A 79 -8.66 -5.01 -19.73
C THR A 79 -7.66 -6.07 -20.13
N HIS A 80 -6.83 -5.73 -21.11
CA HIS A 80 -5.73 -6.58 -21.56
C HIS A 80 -4.37 -5.90 -21.39
N GLY A 81 -4.32 -4.58 -21.49
CA GLY A 81 -3.10 -3.83 -21.27
C GLY A 81 -3.21 -2.77 -20.18
N LEU A 82 -2.06 -2.41 -19.64
CA LEU A 82 -1.92 -1.57 -18.47
C LEU A 82 -0.60 -0.82 -18.52
N ASP A 83 -0.66 0.49 -18.31
CA ASP A 83 0.52 1.31 -18.05
C ASP A 83 0.25 2.29 -16.91
N VAL A 84 1.30 2.69 -16.20
CA VAL A 84 1.20 3.54 -15.02
C VAL A 84 2.26 4.62 -15.11
N TRP A 85 1.83 5.87 -14.95
CA TRP A 85 2.71 7.03 -14.91
C TRP A 85 2.21 8.02 -13.88
N ASN A 86 3.03 8.28 -12.86
CA ASN A 86 2.72 9.14 -11.71
C ASN A 86 1.47 8.63 -10.97
N ASP A 87 0.42 9.45 -10.92
CA ASP A 87 -0.88 9.20 -10.29
C ASP A 87 -1.94 8.75 -11.30
N LYS A 88 -1.50 8.36 -12.51
CA LYS A 88 -2.36 7.95 -13.61
C LYS A 88 -2.14 6.50 -13.99
N ILE A 89 -3.24 5.85 -14.37
CA ILE A 89 -3.25 4.50 -14.92
C ILE A 89 -3.97 4.53 -16.25
N ILE A 90 -3.36 3.98 -17.29
CA ILE A 90 -3.99 3.76 -18.59
C ILE A 90 -4.30 2.27 -18.72
N LEU A 91 -5.57 1.96 -18.95
CA LEU A 91 -6.03 0.62 -19.28
C LEU A 91 -6.34 0.55 -20.77
N SER A 92 -5.92 -0.54 -21.41
CA SER A 92 -6.34 -0.87 -22.78
C SER A 92 -7.31 -2.05 -22.76
N PHE A 93 -8.42 -1.86 -23.48
CA PHE A 93 -9.51 -2.82 -23.58
C PHE A 93 -9.45 -3.50 -24.94
N ILE A 94 -9.46 -4.82 -24.93
CA ILE A 94 -9.56 -5.58 -26.17
C ILE A 94 -10.98 -5.53 -26.70
N HIS A 95 -11.08 -5.52 -28.02
CA HIS A 95 -12.35 -5.69 -28.72
C HIS A 95 -12.39 -7.11 -29.30
N THR A 96 -13.16 -7.98 -28.65
CA THR A 96 -13.40 -9.36 -29.03
C THR A 96 -14.92 -9.59 -29.15
N PRO A 97 -15.57 -9.04 -30.20
CA PRO A 97 -17.03 -9.10 -30.37
C PRO A 97 -17.54 -10.52 -30.69
N PHE A 98 -16.64 -11.45 -30.99
CA PHE A 98 -16.96 -12.87 -31.16
C PHE A 98 -16.07 -13.70 -30.25
N HIS A 99 -16.68 -14.36 -29.27
CA HIS A 99 -15.97 -15.28 -28.39
C HIS A 99 -15.96 -16.69 -28.99
N ILE A 100 -14.80 -17.15 -29.43
CA ILE A 100 -14.56 -18.48 -29.97
C ILE A 100 -13.42 -19.14 -29.17
N PRO A 101 -13.71 -19.91 -28.12
CA PRO A 101 -12.71 -20.72 -27.43
C PRO A 101 -12.02 -21.71 -28.39
N PRO A 102 -10.69 -21.88 -28.34
CA PRO A 102 -9.72 -21.23 -27.45
C PRO A 102 -9.06 -19.96 -28.05
N PHE A 103 -9.51 -19.49 -29.21
CA PHE A 103 -8.85 -18.43 -29.99
C PHE A 103 -9.03 -17.03 -29.40
N THR A 104 -10.09 -16.82 -28.62
CA THR A 104 -10.35 -15.55 -27.92
C THR A 104 -10.63 -15.81 -26.44
N PRO A 105 -10.07 -15.02 -25.52
CA PRO A 105 -10.17 -15.30 -24.09
C PRO A 105 -11.59 -15.11 -23.53
N PHE A 106 -12.34 -14.12 -24.02
CA PHE A 106 -13.73 -13.83 -23.61
C PHE A 106 -14.40 -12.94 -24.66
N PHE A 107 -15.71 -12.74 -24.55
CA PHE A 107 -16.43 -11.70 -25.27
C PHE A 107 -16.10 -10.34 -24.62
N ALA A 108 -15.69 -9.36 -25.43
CA ALA A 108 -15.48 -7.99 -24.99
C ALA A 108 -15.84 -6.96 -26.06
N ASP A 109 -16.71 -6.02 -25.71
CA ASP A 109 -17.19 -4.98 -26.61
C ASP A 109 -17.76 -3.81 -25.78
N PRO A 110 -17.31 -2.54 -25.93
CA PRO A 110 -16.29 -2.04 -26.86
C PRO A 110 -14.85 -2.21 -26.36
N GLY A 111 -13.89 -2.08 -27.29
CA GLY A 111 -12.48 -1.86 -26.95
C GLY A 111 -12.15 -0.38 -26.73
N GLY A 112 -10.89 -0.06 -26.46
CA GLY A 112 -10.43 1.33 -26.33
C GLY A 112 -9.45 1.55 -25.19
N LEU A 113 -9.38 2.79 -24.71
CA LEU A 113 -8.51 3.19 -23.59
C LEU A 113 -9.34 3.84 -22.48
N LYS A 114 -8.97 3.59 -21.22
CA LYS A 114 -9.51 4.30 -20.05
C LYS A 114 -8.36 4.86 -19.24
N LEU A 115 -8.43 6.15 -18.93
CA LEU A 115 -7.52 6.82 -18.01
C LEU A 115 -8.16 6.85 -16.64
N LEU A 116 -7.44 6.37 -15.62
CA LEU A 116 -7.84 6.39 -14.23
C LEU A 116 -6.87 7.23 -13.42
N ASP A 117 -7.40 7.85 -12.37
CA ASP A 117 -6.62 8.47 -11.31
C ASP A 117 -6.52 7.50 -10.13
N PHE A 118 -5.36 7.44 -9.49
CA PHE A 118 -5.22 6.74 -8.22
C PHE A 118 -4.50 7.60 -7.19
N SER A 119 -4.90 7.43 -5.93
CA SER A 119 -4.23 8.02 -4.78
C SER A 119 -4.05 6.95 -3.71
N PHE A 120 -2.86 6.85 -3.16
CA PHE A 120 -2.59 6.00 -2.00
C PHE A 120 -2.35 6.87 -0.77
N SER A 121 -2.94 6.49 0.36
CA SER A 121 -2.74 7.17 1.64
C SER A 121 -1.93 6.26 2.55
N THR A 122 -0.64 6.57 2.76
CA THR A 122 0.19 5.91 3.76
C THR A 122 -0.15 6.43 5.16
N LEU A 123 -1.37 6.19 5.64
CA LEU A 123 -1.70 6.40 7.06
C LEU A 123 -1.23 5.17 7.86
N SER A 124 0.09 4.99 7.89
CA SER A 124 0.76 4.19 8.90
C SER A 124 0.88 5.06 10.16
N THR A 125 -0.18 5.12 10.96
CA THR A 125 -0.10 5.69 12.31
C THR A 125 0.23 4.58 13.30
N SER A 126 1.39 3.93 13.15
CA SER A 126 1.98 3.21 14.27
C SER A 126 2.74 4.22 15.13
N ILE A 127 2.05 4.78 16.12
CA ILE A 127 2.70 5.46 17.23
C ILE A 127 3.18 4.35 18.16
N SER A 128 4.43 3.91 17.98
CA SER A 128 5.09 3.09 18.99
C SER A 128 5.68 4.01 20.05
N GLU A 129 5.48 3.65 21.32
CA GLU A 129 6.20 4.28 22.41
C GLU A 129 7.69 3.99 22.18
N THR A 130 8.51 5.05 22.07
CA THR A 130 9.97 4.86 22.06
C THR A 130 10.32 4.24 23.41
N SER A 131 10.65 2.95 23.43
CA SER A 131 11.19 2.32 24.62
C SER A 131 12.54 2.96 24.90
N LEU A 132 12.53 4.00 25.73
CA LEU A 132 13.71 4.59 26.33
C LEU A 132 14.31 3.54 27.26
N ASN A 133 15.04 2.59 26.70
CA ASN A 133 15.93 1.74 27.45
C ASN A 133 16.92 2.65 28.20
N ASN A 134 16.71 2.73 29.52
CA ASN A 134 17.55 3.32 30.58
C ASN A 134 17.42 4.82 30.92
N GLY A 135 16.50 5.57 30.32
CA GLY A 135 16.23 6.96 30.71
C GLY A 135 14.85 7.12 31.35
N SER A 136 14.71 7.02 32.67
CA SER A 136 13.44 7.37 33.32
C SER A 136 13.31 8.89 33.39
N LEU A 137 12.33 9.44 32.67
CA LEU A 137 11.87 10.82 32.80
C LEU A 137 10.52 10.82 33.53
N LYS A 138 10.44 11.49 34.66
CA LYS A 138 9.19 11.68 35.42
C LYS A 138 8.83 13.15 35.43
N ILE A 139 7.58 13.46 35.10
CA ILE A 139 7.01 14.80 35.15
C ILE A 139 5.85 14.76 36.13
N TYR A 140 5.89 15.59 37.17
CA TYR A 140 4.85 15.59 38.21
C TYR A 140 4.72 16.96 38.91
N PRO A 141 3.57 17.27 39.52
CA PRO A 141 2.32 16.50 39.42
C PRO A 141 1.72 16.58 38.00
N ASN A 142 0.96 15.55 37.61
CA ASN A 142 0.14 15.56 36.41
C ASN A 142 -1.17 14.83 36.74
N PRO A 143 -2.33 15.51 36.85
CA PRO A 143 -2.55 16.94 36.56
C PRO A 143 -1.83 17.89 37.52
N ASN A 144 -1.48 19.10 37.07
CA ASN A 144 -0.90 20.15 37.89
C ASN A 144 -1.87 21.34 37.97
N GLU A 145 -2.40 21.61 39.17
CA GLU A 145 -3.24 22.77 39.44
C GLU A 145 -2.43 23.94 40.08
N GLY A 146 -1.13 23.73 40.31
CA GLY A 146 -0.22 24.72 40.91
C GLY A 146 0.74 25.39 39.93
N GLN A 147 1.62 26.25 40.44
CA GLN A 147 2.58 27.02 39.62
C GLN A 147 3.88 26.26 39.30
N ASN A 148 4.13 25.12 39.95
CA ASN A 148 5.40 24.41 39.86
C ASN A 148 5.22 23.05 39.19
N LEU A 149 6.09 22.76 38.21
CA LEU A 149 6.20 21.46 37.55
C LEU A 149 7.60 20.89 37.83
N PHE A 150 7.67 19.65 38.29
CA PHE A 150 8.92 18.97 38.59
C PHE A 150 9.28 17.97 37.49
N ILE A 151 10.54 18.01 37.06
CA ILE A 151 11.10 17.11 36.06
C ILE A 151 12.26 16.35 36.71
N SER A 152 12.12 15.03 36.85
CA SER A 152 13.16 14.14 37.35
C SER A 152 13.64 13.25 36.22
N CYS A 153 14.96 13.19 36.00
CA CYS A 153 15.57 12.39 34.95
C CYS A 153 16.84 11.73 35.46
N ASN A 154 17.02 10.43 35.16
CA ASN A 154 18.25 9.71 35.48
C ASN A 154 19.42 10.02 34.52
N SER A 155 19.17 10.82 33.48
CA SER A 155 20.16 11.25 32.49
C SER A 155 20.37 12.78 32.51
N PRO A 156 21.52 13.29 32.04
CA PRO A 156 21.78 14.72 31.97
C PRO A 156 20.71 15.45 31.13
N LEU A 157 19.98 16.36 31.77
CA LEU A 157 19.00 17.21 31.11
C LEU A 157 19.70 18.23 30.21
N LEU A 158 19.46 18.15 28.90
CA LEU A 158 20.03 19.07 27.90
C LEU A 158 19.16 20.31 27.70
N SER A 159 17.86 20.12 27.50
CA SER A 159 16.90 21.21 27.30
C SER A 159 15.49 20.84 27.71
N ILE A 160 14.71 21.82 28.16
CA ILE A 160 13.26 21.73 28.34
C ILE A 160 12.61 22.67 27.32
N ARG A 161 11.59 22.17 26.61
CA ARG A 161 10.73 22.97 25.75
C ARG A 161 9.28 22.62 26.07
N MET A 162 8.45 23.62 26.34
CA MET A 162 7.01 23.42 26.55
C MET A 162 6.24 24.09 25.43
N MET A 163 5.21 23.42 24.93
CA MET A 163 4.30 23.93 23.91
C MET A 163 2.86 23.88 24.43
N ASN A 164 2.00 24.78 23.95
CA ASN A 164 0.57 24.68 24.18
C ASN A 164 -0.07 23.66 23.21
N SER A 165 -1.36 23.37 23.38
CA SER A 165 -2.10 22.40 22.58
C SER A 165 -2.21 22.74 21.08
N ILE A 166 -1.93 23.99 20.69
CA ILE A 166 -1.88 24.45 19.30
C ILE A 166 -0.45 24.50 18.74
N GLY A 167 0.54 23.94 19.45
CA GLY A 167 1.92 23.82 19.01
C GLY A 167 2.76 25.08 19.15
N GLN A 168 2.27 26.14 19.81
CA GLN A 168 3.07 27.32 20.09
C GLN A 168 4.00 27.07 21.27
N LEU A 169 5.27 27.46 21.13
CA LEU A 169 6.28 27.36 22.16
C LEU A 169 6.01 28.38 23.28
N VAL A 170 5.81 27.90 24.51
CA VAL A 170 5.52 28.74 25.69
C VAL A 170 6.70 28.85 26.66
N PHE A 171 7.68 27.94 26.59
CA PHE A 171 8.85 27.97 27.45
C PHE A 171 10.04 27.23 26.82
N VAL A 172 11.25 27.76 27.06
CA VAL A 172 12.51 27.11 26.69
C VAL A 172 13.53 27.31 27.81
N GLN A 173 14.20 26.24 28.20
CA GLN A 173 15.39 26.27 29.03
C GLN A 173 16.48 25.40 28.42
N LEU A 174 17.65 25.99 28.18
CA LEU A 174 18.85 25.28 27.74
C LEU A 174 19.79 25.15 28.93
N LYS A 175 20.30 23.94 29.22
CA LYS A 175 21.33 23.78 30.24
C LYS A 175 22.68 24.08 29.60
N ASN A 176 23.32 25.18 30.00
CA ASN A 176 24.70 25.45 29.60
C ASN A 176 25.59 24.31 30.10
N LYS A 177 26.46 23.78 29.22
CA LYS A 177 27.49 22.82 29.62
C LYS A 177 28.28 23.44 30.79
N PRO A 178 28.49 22.73 31.92
CA PRO A 178 29.51 23.15 32.86
C PRO A 178 30.86 23.14 32.13
N LYS A 179 31.67 24.19 32.36
CA LYS A 179 33.08 24.20 31.93
C LYS A 179 33.86 23.13 32.68
#